data_AF-A0A9D6L536-F1
#
_entry.id   AF-A0A9D6L536-F1
#
_cell.length_a   1.000
_cell.length_b   1.000
_cell.length_c   1.000
_cell.angle_alpha   90.00
_cell.angle_beta   90.00
_cell.angle_gamma   90.00
#
_symmetry.space_group_name_H-M   'P 1'
#
loop_
_entity.id
_entity.type
_entity.pdbx_description
1 polymer ?
#
loop_
_entity_poly.entity_id
_entity_poly.type
_entity_poly.pdbx_seq_one_letter_code
_entity_poly.pdbx_strand_id
1 'polypeptide(L)'
;SRGTNDKLKTEIGKNCLLMAYVHVAHDCIIGNNCVLVNAVQVAGHVTIDDWAIIGGASAVHQFVKVGAHVMVSGGSLVRKDIPPFTKAAREPLTYCGINTIGLRRRGFDADKISEIQEIYRYIFLKGLNNSKALDLVEKDLPSSPERDHIVNFIKASERGIMKGFSSGTSSFE
;
A
#
# COMPACT_ATOMS: atom_id res chain seq x y z
N SER A 1 21.51 8.32 -23.64
CA SER A 1 20.59 8.27 -22.49
C SER A 1 20.34 6.81 -22.15
N ARG A 2 20.64 6.34 -20.94
CA ARG A 2 20.42 4.94 -20.49
C ARG A 2 19.03 4.80 -19.83
N GLY A 3 18.01 5.37 -20.46
CA GLY A 3 16.63 5.27 -19.98
C GLY A 3 16.08 3.88 -20.29
N THR A 4 15.45 3.26 -19.31
CA THR A 4 14.61 2.06 -19.46
C THR A 4 13.45 2.35 -20.41
N ASN A 5 13.18 1.46 -21.37
CA ASN A 5 12.01 1.54 -22.27
C ASN A 5 10.77 0.97 -21.57
N ASP A 6 10.38 1.56 -20.44
CA ASP A 6 9.12 1.21 -19.76
C ASP A 6 8.13 2.38 -19.87
N LYS A 7 7.99 3.20 -18.82
CA LYS A 7 7.03 4.30 -18.80
C LYS A 7 7.54 5.55 -19.52
N LEU A 8 8.87 5.67 -19.69
CA LEU A 8 9.54 6.82 -20.33
C LEU A 8 9.26 8.17 -19.64
N LYS A 9 8.65 8.15 -18.46
CA LYS A 9 8.34 9.33 -17.64
C LYS A 9 8.32 8.97 -16.16
N THR A 10 8.82 9.89 -15.34
CA THR A 10 8.54 9.94 -13.91
C THR A 10 7.51 11.04 -13.69
N GLU A 11 6.40 10.73 -13.01
CA GLU A 11 5.29 11.65 -12.80
C GLU A 11 4.96 11.78 -11.32
N ILE A 12 4.70 13.01 -10.88
CA ILE A 12 4.19 13.33 -9.56
C ILE A 12 2.92 14.14 -9.75
N GLY A 13 1.82 13.66 -9.16
CA GLY A 13 0.52 14.30 -9.22
C GLY A 13 0.43 15.59 -8.42
N LYS A 14 -0.80 16.07 -8.25
CA LYS A 14 -1.10 17.36 -7.64
C LYS A 14 -1.14 17.27 -6.12
N ASN A 15 -0.86 18.40 -5.46
CA ASN A 15 -1.00 18.57 -4.00
C ASN A 15 -0.15 17.60 -3.16
N CYS A 16 0.97 17.13 -3.69
CA CYS A 16 1.89 16.26 -2.96
C CYS A 16 2.83 17.07 -2.07
N LEU A 17 3.10 16.56 -0.87
CA LEU A 17 4.13 17.08 0.02
C LEU A 17 5.32 16.12 0.01
N LEU A 18 6.41 16.52 -0.66
CA LEU A 18 7.69 15.84 -0.64
C LEU A 18 8.60 16.60 0.33
N MET A 19 8.91 15.99 1.46
CA MET A 19 9.74 16.63 2.48
C MET A 19 11.24 16.48 2.17
N ALA A 20 12.11 16.89 3.10
CA ALA A 20 13.55 16.97 2.85
C ALA A 20 14.16 15.60 2.53
N TYR A 21 15.06 15.56 1.56
CA TYR A 21 15.81 14.36 1.16
C TYR A 21 14.97 13.20 0.62
N VAL A 22 13.74 13.47 0.13
CA VAL A 22 12.98 12.50 -0.63
C VAL A 22 13.65 12.23 -1.97
N HIS A 23 13.80 10.96 -2.33
CA HIS A 23 14.25 10.52 -3.65
C HIS A 23 13.10 9.84 -4.40
N VAL A 24 12.89 10.23 -5.66
CA VAL A 24 11.98 9.57 -6.60
C VAL A 24 12.78 9.19 -7.83
N ALA A 25 12.95 7.88 -8.04
CA ALA A 25 13.73 7.35 -9.14
C ALA A 25 13.01 7.45 -10.51
N HIS A 26 13.65 6.87 -11.53
CA HIS A 26 13.11 6.78 -12.88
C HIS A 26 11.82 5.93 -12.94
N ASP A 27 10.93 6.26 -13.88
CA ASP A 27 9.69 5.53 -14.19
C ASP A 27 8.69 5.41 -13.02
N CYS A 28 8.84 6.26 -12.00
CA CYS A 28 7.90 6.29 -10.87
C CYS A 28 6.65 7.08 -11.22
N ILE A 29 5.50 6.63 -10.71
CA ILE A 29 4.23 7.35 -10.82
C ILE A 29 3.71 7.58 -9.40
N ILE A 30 3.69 8.83 -8.98
CA ILE A 30 3.10 9.25 -7.70
C ILE A 30 1.80 9.98 -8.01
N GLY A 31 0.71 9.55 -7.39
CA GLY A 31 -0.63 10.12 -7.52
C GLY A 31 -0.77 11.49 -6.85
N ASN A 32 -2.00 11.84 -6.50
CA ASN A 32 -2.35 13.12 -5.92
C ASN A 32 -2.45 13.06 -4.39
N ASN A 33 -2.18 14.20 -3.73
CA ASN A 33 -2.31 14.36 -2.29
C ASN A 33 -1.45 13.39 -1.46
N CYS A 34 -0.35 12.91 -2.04
CA CYS A 34 0.58 12.01 -1.37
C CYS A 34 1.51 12.79 -0.43
N VAL A 35 1.94 12.16 0.66
CA VAL A 35 2.93 12.73 1.58
C VAL A 35 4.10 11.78 1.69
N LEU A 36 5.27 12.22 1.22
CA LEU A 36 6.53 11.51 1.37
C LEU A 36 7.36 12.26 2.42
N VAL A 37 7.48 11.66 3.60
CA VAL A 37 8.16 12.28 4.74
C VAL A 37 9.68 12.26 4.53
N ASN A 38 10.42 12.99 5.38
CA ASN A 38 11.87 13.16 5.27
C ASN A 38 12.62 11.86 4.97
N ALA A 39 13.57 11.92 4.04
CA ALA A 39 14.45 10.81 3.67
C ALA A 39 13.76 9.56 3.11
N VAL A 40 12.52 9.65 2.62
CA VAL A 40 11.88 8.53 1.89
C VAL A 40 12.60 8.29 0.55
N GLN A 41 13.06 7.06 0.32
CA GLN A 41 13.75 6.64 -0.90
C GLN A 41 12.86 5.76 -1.76
N VAL A 42 12.42 6.24 -2.92
CA VAL A 42 11.57 5.51 -3.86
C VAL A 42 12.41 5.02 -5.05
N ALA A 43 12.60 3.70 -5.18
CA ALA A 43 13.33 3.09 -6.29
C ALA A 43 12.52 3.07 -7.59
N GLY A 44 13.15 2.66 -8.70
CA GLY A 44 12.58 2.77 -10.04
C GLY A 44 11.26 2.01 -10.21
N HIS A 45 10.41 2.50 -11.13
CA HIS A 45 9.15 1.87 -11.53
C HIS A 45 8.07 1.77 -10.44
N VAL A 46 8.27 2.41 -9.27
CA VAL A 46 7.29 2.37 -8.18
C VAL A 46 6.03 3.17 -8.56
N THR A 47 4.87 2.67 -8.14
CA THR A 47 3.60 3.39 -8.22
C THR A 47 3.07 3.66 -6.82
N ILE A 48 2.73 4.91 -6.52
CA ILE A 48 2.14 5.33 -5.25
C ILE A 48 0.83 6.03 -5.56
N ASP A 49 -0.29 5.41 -5.19
CA ASP A 49 -1.63 5.92 -5.48
C ASP A 49 -2.02 7.07 -4.53
N ASP A 50 -3.11 7.75 -4.89
CA ASP A 50 -3.61 8.94 -4.23
C ASP A 50 -3.72 8.80 -2.71
N TRP A 51 -3.42 9.89 -2.00
CA TRP A 51 -3.55 9.99 -0.54
C TRP A 51 -2.67 9.05 0.29
N ALA A 52 -1.73 8.35 -0.32
CA ALA A 52 -0.76 7.54 0.40
C ALA A 52 0.21 8.43 1.20
N ILE A 53 0.53 7.97 2.41
CA ILE A 53 1.51 8.62 3.29
C ILE A 53 2.63 7.63 3.56
N ILE A 54 3.86 8.01 3.21
CA ILE A 54 5.06 7.22 3.45
C ILE A 54 5.87 7.86 4.57
N GLY A 55 5.98 7.17 5.71
CA GLY A 55 6.72 7.64 6.88
C GLY A 55 8.22 7.82 6.61
N GLY A 56 8.85 8.70 7.37
CA GLY A 56 10.22 9.15 7.12
C GLY A 56 11.25 8.03 7.18
N ALA A 57 12.36 8.18 6.46
CA ALA A 57 13.45 7.21 6.35
C ALA A 57 12.99 5.80 5.88
N SER A 58 11.86 5.73 5.17
CA SER A 58 11.42 4.47 4.54
C SER A 58 12.04 4.30 3.16
N ALA A 59 12.27 3.06 2.75
CA ALA A 59 12.74 2.72 1.41
C ALA A 59 11.69 1.86 0.70
N VAL A 60 11.33 2.24 -0.53
CA VAL A 60 10.40 1.52 -1.40
C VAL A 60 11.17 0.87 -2.53
N HIS A 61 11.15 -0.46 -2.57
CA HIS A 61 11.86 -1.25 -3.55
C HIS A 61 11.25 -1.11 -4.95
N GLN A 62 12.07 -1.32 -5.99
CA GLN A 62 11.65 -1.19 -7.38
C GLN A 62 10.42 -2.05 -7.71
N PHE A 63 9.58 -1.54 -8.60
CA PHE A 63 8.33 -2.15 -9.08
C PHE A 63 7.21 -2.33 -8.03
N VAL A 64 7.37 -1.81 -6.82
CA VAL A 64 6.30 -1.87 -5.80
C VAL A 64 5.13 -0.96 -6.16
N LYS A 65 3.92 -1.44 -5.89
CA LYS A 65 2.67 -0.66 -5.91
C LYS A 65 2.23 -0.36 -4.47
N VAL A 66 2.02 0.92 -4.14
CA VAL A 66 1.45 1.37 -2.86
C VAL A 66 0.06 1.92 -3.13
N GLY A 67 -0.96 1.25 -2.61
CA GLY A 67 -2.36 1.57 -2.86
C GLY A 67 -2.83 2.87 -2.20
N ALA A 68 -3.99 3.34 -2.65
CA ALA A 68 -4.54 4.62 -2.22
C ALA A 68 -4.77 4.66 -0.71
N HIS A 69 -4.66 5.84 -0.09
CA HIS A 69 -4.96 6.06 1.33
C HIS A 69 -4.11 5.26 2.34
N VAL A 70 -3.05 4.59 1.89
CA VAL A 70 -2.14 3.82 2.77
C VAL A 70 -1.40 4.73 3.75
N MET A 71 -1.06 4.19 4.93
CA MET A 71 -0.11 4.79 5.86
C MET A 71 1.04 3.82 6.13
N VAL A 72 2.25 4.17 5.70
CA VAL A 72 3.47 3.42 5.98
C VAL A 72 4.19 4.06 7.18
N SER A 73 4.56 3.26 8.17
CA SER A 73 5.35 3.70 9.32
C SER A 73 6.73 4.22 8.90
N GLY A 74 7.33 5.13 9.67
CA GLY A 74 8.71 5.53 9.45
C GLY A 74 9.69 4.36 9.60
N GLY A 75 10.83 4.45 8.90
CA GLY A 75 11.90 3.45 8.91
C GLY A 75 11.53 2.13 8.20
N SER A 76 10.48 2.12 7.37
CA SER A 76 9.97 0.89 6.77
C SER A 76 10.75 0.47 5.52
N LEU A 77 10.97 -0.85 5.36
CA LEU A 77 11.53 -1.45 4.15
C LEU A 77 10.42 -2.11 3.31
N VAL A 78 9.89 -1.38 2.34
CA VAL A 78 8.76 -1.81 1.50
C VAL A 78 9.27 -2.64 0.32
N ARG A 79 9.11 -3.96 0.41
CA ARG A 79 9.60 -4.92 -0.60
C ARG A 79 8.49 -5.56 -1.46
N LYS A 80 7.23 -5.40 -1.03
CA LYS A 80 6.01 -5.97 -1.60
C LYS A 80 4.92 -4.92 -1.69
N ASP A 81 3.92 -5.19 -2.51
CA ASP A 81 2.82 -4.25 -2.74
C ASP A 81 2.00 -4.06 -1.45
N ILE A 82 1.55 -2.83 -1.22
CA ILE A 82 0.75 -2.47 -0.04
C ILE A 82 -0.67 -2.19 -0.51
N PRO A 83 -1.67 -3.03 -0.16
CA PRO A 83 -3.05 -2.81 -0.57
C PRO A 83 -3.64 -1.48 -0.08
N PRO A 84 -4.61 -0.88 -0.82
CA PRO A 84 -5.24 0.38 -0.48
C PRO A 84 -5.81 0.42 0.95
N PHE A 85 -5.94 1.62 1.52
CA PHE A 85 -6.57 1.88 2.81
C PHE A 85 -5.86 1.25 4.03
N THR A 86 -4.77 0.51 3.86
CA THR A 86 -4.10 -0.21 4.95
C THR A 86 -3.05 0.64 5.68
N LYS A 87 -2.67 0.17 6.87
CA LYS A 87 -1.45 0.59 7.56
C LYS A 87 -0.39 -0.50 7.42
N ALA A 88 0.83 -0.11 7.11
CA ALA A 88 1.98 -1.00 7.00
C ALA A 88 3.09 -0.56 7.95
N ALA A 89 3.59 -1.47 8.78
CA ALA A 89 4.66 -1.19 9.75
C ALA A 89 5.42 -2.47 10.11
N ARG A 90 6.35 -2.37 11.08
CA ARG A 90 7.22 -3.45 11.58
C ARG A 90 8.26 -3.89 10.55
N GLU A 91 9.21 -4.72 11.00
CA GLU A 91 10.17 -5.41 10.15
C GLU A 91 10.12 -6.91 10.46
N PRO A 92 9.85 -7.79 9.46
CA PRO A 92 9.45 -7.47 8.09
C PRO A 92 8.13 -6.69 8.00
N LEU A 93 7.98 -5.86 6.95
CA LEU A 93 6.78 -5.05 6.75
C LEU A 93 5.50 -5.89 6.74
N THR A 94 4.56 -5.52 7.62
CA THR A 94 3.37 -6.30 7.94
C THR A 94 2.12 -5.43 7.97
N TYR A 95 0.98 -6.00 7.58
CA TYR A 95 -0.34 -5.41 7.74
C TYR A 95 -0.63 -5.10 9.23
N CYS A 96 -0.94 -3.84 9.52
CA CYS A 96 -1.18 -3.34 10.88
C CYS A 96 -2.60 -2.77 11.06
N GLY A 97 -3.58 -3.31 10.32
CA GLY A 97 -4.95 -2.81 10.30
C GLY A 97 -5.19 -1.77 9.21
N ILE A 98 -6.42 -1.24 9.16
CA ILE A 98 -6.80 -0.18 8.22
C ILE A 98 -6.41 1.21 8.73
N ASN A 99 -6.23 2.18 7.83
CA ASN A 99 -5.92 3.58 8.10
C ASN A 99 -7.18 4.35 8.51
N THR A 100 -7.87 3.90 9.56
CA THR A 100 -9.15 4.48 10.04
C THR A 100 -9.06 5.99 10.22
N ILE A 101 -7.94 6.51 10.77
CA ILE A 101 -7.77 7.95 11.02
C ILE A 101 -7.73 8.73 9.71
N GLY A 102 -6.93 8.27 8.74
CA GLY A 102 -6.85 8.91 7.43
C GLY A 102 -8.18 8.86 6.69
N LEU A 103 -8.87 7.72 6.73
CA LEU A 103 -10.19 7.56 6.10
C LEU A 103 -11.24 8.51 6.70
N ARG A 104 -11.36 8.56 8.03
CA ARG A 104 -12.31 9.47 8.71
C ARG A 104 -12.05 10.94 8.37
N ARG A 105 -10.77 11.36 8.35
CA ARG A 105 -10.39 12.73 7.95
C ARG A 105 -10.75 13.08 6.51
N ARG A 106 -10.98 12.07 5.66
CA ARG A 106 -11.37 12.20 4.25
C ARG A 106 -12.85 11.91 4.00
N GLY A 107 -13.66 11.89 5.07
CA GLY A 107 -15.12 11.80 4.96
C GLY A 107 -15.68 10.39 4.77
N PHE A 108 -14.87 9.34 4.93
CA PHE A 108 -15.40 7.97 4.96
C PHE A 108 -16.19 7.77 6.26
N ASP A 109 -17.45 7.36 6.11
CA ASP A 109 -18.32 7.04 7.25
C ASP A 109 -17.90 5.74 7.95
N ALA A 110 -18.52 5.49 9.11
CA ALA A 110 -18.19 4.33 9.94
C ALA A 110 -18.53 2.99 9.26
N ASP A 111 -19.63 2.94 8.51
CA ASP A 111 -20.11 1.72 7.85
C ASP A 111 -19.16 1.33 6.73
N LYS A 112 -18.72 2.30 5.93
CA LYS A 112 -17.73 2.12 4.88
C LYS A 112 -16.38 1.67 5.41
N ILE A 113 -15.93 2.26 6.51
CA ILE A 113 -14.70 1.84 7.19
C ILE A 113 -14.84 0.40 7.69
N SER A 114 -15.99 0.03 8.25
CA SER A 114 -16.27 -1.34 8.72
C SER A 114 -16.27 -2.35 7.58
N GLU A 115 -16.82 -1.97 6.43
CA GLU A 115 -16.83 -2.78 5.21
C GLU A 115 -15.39 -3.06 4.72
N ILE A 116 -14.57 -2.02 4.59
CA ILE A 116 -13.14 -2.14 4.23
C ILE A 116 -12.41 -3.02 5.26
N GLN A 117 -12.73 -2.88 6.54
CA GLN A 117 -12.14 -3.69 7.59
C GLN A 117 -12.45 -5.18 7.42
N GLU A 118 -13.70 -5.52 7.09
CA GLU A 118 -14.13 -6.91 6.90
C GLU A 118 -13.42 -7.56 5.71
N ILE A 119 -13.27 -6.84 4.59
CA ILE A 119 -12.50 -7.31 3.43
C ILE A 119 -11.07 -7.70 3.84
N TYR A 120 -10.38 -6.85 4.60
CA TYR A 120 -9.03 -7.16 5.07
C TYR A 120 -8.96 -8.24 6.16
N ARG A 121 -10.05 -8.50 6.89
CA ARG A 121 -10.14 -9.67 7.79
C ARG A 121 -10.07 -10.97 6.99
N TYR A 122 -10.78 -11.06 5.87
CA TYR A 122 -10.67 -12.22 4.96
C TYR A 122 -9.25 -12.38 4.40
N ILE A 123 -8.63 -11.28 3.96
CA ILE A 123 -7.31 -11.30 3.30
C ILE A 123 -6.18 -11.64 4.28
N PHE A 124 -6.15 -11.03 5.47
CA PHE A 124 -4.99 -11.12 6.35
C PHE A 124 -5.18 -11.92 7.63
N LEU A 125 -6.41 -12.12 8.09
CA LEU A 125 -6.68 -12.66 9.43
C LEU A 125 -7.35 -14.04 9.45
N LYS A 126 -7.92 -14.51 8.34
CA LYS A 126 -8.56 -15.84 8.25
C LYS A 126 -7.61 -16.99 7.92
N GLY A 127 -6.30 -16.75 7.80
CA GLY A 127 -5.31 -17.78 7.49
C GLY A 127 -5.45 -18.37 6.07
N LEU A 128 -6.10 -17.64 5.17
CA LEU A 128 -6.32 -18.04 3.79
C LEU A 128 -5.13 -17.62 2.92
N ASN A 129 -4.91 -18.32 1.81
CA ASN A 129 -4.06 -17.80 0.74
C ASN A 129 -4.82 -16.70 -0.03
N ASN A 130 -4.08 -15.87 -0.78
CA ASN A 130 -4.67 -14.71 -1.47
C ASN A 130 -5.81 -15.10 -2.42
N SER A 131 -5.63 -16.15 -3.24
CA SER A 131 -6.67 -16.57 -4.20
C SER A 131 -7.97 -16.90 -3.49
N LYS A 132 -7.91 -17.79 -2.49
CA LYS A 132 -9.10 -18.20 -1.73
C LYS A 132 -9.71 -17.06 -0.93
N ALA A 133 -8.89 -16.15 -0.41
CA ALA A 133 -9.39 -14.97 0.28
C ALA A 133 -10.19 -14.05 -0.66
N LEU A 134 -9.69 -13.81 -1.88
CA LEU A 134 -10.38 -12.99 -2.87
C LEU A 134 -11.68 -13.64 -3.35
N ASP A 135 -11.67 -14.94 -3.62
CA ASP A 135 -12.88 -15.68 -4.03
C ASP A 135 -13.99 -15.56 -2.98
N LEU A 136 -13.62 -15.68 -1.69
CA LEU A 136 -14.56 -15.53 -0.58
C LEU A 136 -15.01 -14.08 -0.37
N VAL A 137 -14.15 -13.10 -0.60
CA VAL A 137 -14.55 -11.67 -0.56
C VAL A 137 -15.59 -11.38 -1.64
N GLU A 138 -15.37 -11.85 -2.87
CA GLU A 138 -16.31 -11.63 -3.99
C GLU A 138 -17.64 -12.37 -3.80
N LYS A 139 -17.61 -13.53 -3.14
CA LYS A 139 -18.80 -14.36 -2.87
C LYS A 139 -19.62 -13.90 -1.67
N ASP A 140 -18.95 -13.61 -0.55
CA ASP A 140 -19.59 -13.45 0.76
C ASP A 140 -19.89 -11.99 1.10
N LEU A 141 -19.17 -11.03 0.50
CA LEU A 141 -19.31 -9.60 0.82
C LEU A 141 -20.04 -8.83 -0.29
N PRO A 142 -20.92 -7.86 0.06
CA PRO A 142 -21.62 -7.02 -0.90
C PRO A 142 -20.69 -6.29 -1.85
N SER A 143 -21.16 -6.00 -3.06
CA SER A 143 -20.40 -5.23 -4.04
C SER A 143 -20.29 -3.76 -3.64
N SER A 144 -19.08 -3.22 -3.76
CA SER A 144 -18.81 -1.81 -3.58
C SER A 144 -17.59 -1.36 -4.38
N PRO A 145 -17.47 -0.04 -4.66
CA PRO A 145 -16.28 0.51 -5.30
C PRO A 145 -15.00 0.17 -4.54
N GLU A 146 -15.03 0.20 -3.21
CA GLU A 146 -13.86 -0.07 -2.37
C GLU A 146 -13.48 -1.55 -2.39
N ARG A 147 -14.46 -2.46 -2.32
CA ARG A 147 -14.22 -3.90 -2.47
C ARG A 147 -13.56 -4.20 -3.80
N ASP A 148 -14.14 -3.70 -4.89
CA ASP A 148 -13.66 -3.98 -6.23
C ASP A 148 -12.27 -3.38 -6.46
N HIS A 149 -12.02 -2.18 -5.92
CA HIS A 149 -10.68 -1.58 -5.97
C HIS A 149 -9.64 -2.42 -5.23
N ILE A 150 -9.94 -2.90 -4.01
CA ILE A 150 -9.03 -3.76 -3.24
C ILE A 150 -8.76 -5.07 -3.99
N VAL A 151 -9.81 -5.74 -4.48
CA VAL A 151 -9.69 -7.02 -5.19
C VAL A 151 -8.87 -6.85 -6.46
N ASN A 152 -9.16 -5.83 -7.27
CA ASN A 152 -8.44 -5.57 -8.52
C ASN A 152 -6.97 -5.22 -8.26
N PHE A 153 -6.68 -4.43 -7.22
CA PHE A 153 -5.30 -4.12 -6.82
C PHE A 153 -4.52 -5.40 -6.50
N ILE A 154 -5.11 -6.30 -5.70
CA ILE A 154 -4.44 -7.54 -5.29
C ILE A 154 -4.28 -8.49 -6.47
N LYS A 155 -5.29 -8.62 -7.34
CA LYS A 155 -5.23 -9.43 -8.57
C LYS A 155 -4.14 -8.93 -9.53
N ALA A 156 -3.94 -7.61 -9.62
CA ALA A 156 -2.93 -6.98 -10.47
C ALA A 156 -1.52 -6.86 -9.82
N SER A 157 -1.34 -7.42 -8.62
CA SER A 157 -0.06 -7.38 -7.90
C SER A 157 0.93 -8.38 -8.48
N GLU A 158 2.03 -7.89 -9.06
CA GLU A 158 3.08 -8.71 -9.66
C GLU A 158 4.12 -9.16 -8.64
N ARG A 159 4.35 -8.35 -7.59
CA ARG A 159 5.31 -8.66 -6.50
C ARG A 159 4.68 -9.45 -5.35
N GLY A 160 3.38 -9.66 -5.42
CA GLY A 160 2.55 -10.06 -4.30
C GLY A 160 2.45 -8.97 -3.24
N ILE A 161 1.46 -9.11 -2.37
CA ILE A 161 1.17 -8.14 -1.32
C ILE A 161 1.97 -8.43 -0.04
N MET A 162 2.14 -7.40 0.82
CA MET A 162 2.63 -7.55 2.18
C MET A 162 1.85 -8.62 2.95
N LYS A 163 2.44 -9.21 3.99
CA LYS A 163 1.78 -10.29 4.75
C LYS A 163 1.01 -9.76 5.96
N GLY A 164 0.03 -10.55 6.41
CA GLY A 164 -0.59 -10.41 7.73
C GLY A 164 0.41 -10.72 8.85
N PHE A 165 0.06 -10.36 10.08
CA PHE A 165 0.87 -10.73 11.23
C PHE A 165 0.83 -12.24 11.44
N SER A 166 1.97 -12.89 11.31
CA SER A 166 2.17 -14.27 11.73
C SER A 166 2.91 -14.25 13.05
N SER A 167 2.35 -14.87 14.10
CA SER A 167 3.03 -15.08 15.38
C SER A 167 4.11 -16.17 15.32
N GLY A 168 4.56 -16.56 14.13
CA GLY A 168 5.59 -17.56 13.92
C GLY A 168 6.97 -17.03 14.25
N THR A 169 7.54 -17.55 15.33
CA THR A 169 8.91 -17.39 15.82
C THR A 169 9.93 -17.43 14.68
N SER A 170 10.60 -16.32 14.42
CA SER A 170 11.98 -16.34 13.94
C SER A 170 12.83 -15.83 15.09
N SER A 171 13.27 -16.76 15.94
CA SER A 171 14.47 -16.57 16.74
C SER A 171 15.56 -16.08 15.80
N PHE A 172 16.07 -14.88 16.07
CA PHE A 172 17.29 -14.39 15.46
C PHE A 172 18.42 -15.24 16.03
N GLU A 173 18.86 -16.24 15.26
CA GLU A 173 20.25 -16.70 15.27
C GLU A 173 21.02 -15.93 14.21
#